data_AF-A0A087EKG8-F1
#
_entry.id   AF-A0A087EKG8-F1
#
_cell.length_a   1.000
_cell.length_b   1.000
_cell.length_c   1.000
_cell.angle_alpha   90.00
_cell.angle_beta   90.00
_cell.angle_gamma   90.00
#
_symmetry.space_group_name_H-M   'P 1'
#
loop_
_entity.id
_entity.type
_entity.pdbx_description
1 polymer ?
#
loop_
_entity_poly.entity_id
_entity_poly.type
_entity_poly.pdbx_seq_one_letter_code
_entity_poly.pdbx_strand_id
1 'polypeptide(L)' 'MDIITLAEVAGNLSVIGYGLATLGPGIGLGILFGKAMESTARQPEMSGRIQTIMFIGLALVEVLALIGFVAVIMFH' A
#
# COMPACT_ATOMS: atom_id res chain seq x y z
N MET A 1 17.59 -7.88 36.12
CA MET A 1 16.94 -7.25 34.96
C MET A 1 15.45 -7.38 35.19
N ASP A 2 14.76 -6.25 35.29
CA ASP A 2 13.33 -6.20 35.62
C ASP A 2 12.52 -6.63 34.39
N ILE A 3 11.33 -7.21 34.59
CA ILE A 3 10.43 -7.59 33.50
C ILE A 3 10.00 -6.38 32.67
N ILE A 4 10.05 -5.19 33.28
CA ILE A 4 9.84 -3.88 32.66
C ILE A 4 10.93 -3.59 31.59
N THR A 5 12.16 -4.08 31.77
CA THR A 5 13.27 -3.84 30.82
C THR A 5 13.19 -4.74 29.57
N LEU A 6 12.47 -5.87 29.62
CA LEU A 6 12.18 -6.69 28.43
C LEU A 6 10.98 -6.15 27.62
N ALA A 7 10.10 -5.37 28.25
CA ALA A 7 9.04 -4.62 27.56
C ALA A 7 9.61 -3.48 26.69
N GLU A 8 10.88 -3.12 26.91
CA GLU A 8 11.64 -2.17 26.11
C GLU A 8 12.35 -2.91 24.95
N VAL A 9 11.58 -3.65 24.13
CA VAL A 9 12.01 -3.90 22.75
C VAL A 9 12.04 -2.52 22.09
N ALA A 10 13.25 -1.97 21.96
CA ALA A 10 13.54 -0.62 21.48
C ALA A 10 13.24 -0.40 19.98
N GLY A 11 12.04 -0.78 19.53
CA GLY A 11 11.52 -0.59 18.18
C GLY A 11 10.00 -0.49 18.23
N ASN A 12 9.44 0.52 17.58
CA ASN A 12 8.01 0.76 17.57
C ASN A 12 7.29 -0.33 16.75
N LEU A 13 6.60 -1.25 17.43
CA LEU A 13 5.87 -2.38 16.83
C LEU A 13 4.84 -1.91 15.78
N SER A 14 4.33 -0.70 15.90
CA SER A 14 3.43 -0.09 14.92
C SER A 14 4.10 0.07 13.56
N VAL A 15 5.40 0.39 13.50
CA VAL A 15 6.17 0.51 12.25
C VAL A 15 6.28 -0.83 11.52
N ILE A 16 6.46 -1.92 12.27
CA ILE A 16 6.48 -3.29 11.71
C ILE A 16 5.09 -3.64 11.17
N GLY A 17 4.04 -3.33 11.95
CA GLY A 17 2.65 -3.51 11.53
C GLY A 17 2.32 -2.79 10.22
N TYR A 18 2.80 -1.56 10.05
CA TYR A 18 2.64 -0.82 8.81
C TYR A 18 3.39 -1.43 7.64
N GLY A 19 4.66 -1.81 7.84
CA GLY A 19 5.44 -2.48 6.79
C GLY A 19 4.71 -3.71 6.26
N LEU A 20 4.11 -4.52 7.14
CA LEU A 20 3.28 -5.66 6.73
C LEU A 20 1.98 -5.25 6.03
N ALA A 21 1.29 -4.21 6.52
CA ALA A 21 0.07 -3.70 5.90
C ALA A 21 0.28 -3.18 4.47
N THR A 22 1.47 -2.65 4.16
CA THR A 22 1.80 -2.14 2.81
C THR A 22 2.07 -3.21 1.75
N LEU A 23 2.25 -4.48 2.13
CA LEU A 23 2.57 -5.55 1.17
C LEU A 23 1.43 -5.79 0.16
N GLY A 24 0.18 -5.84 0.63
CA GLY A 24 -0.99 -6.02 -0.22
C GLY A 24 -1.14 -4.91 -1.27
N PRO A 25 -1.15 -3.63 -0.83
CA PRO A 25 -1.13 -2.47 -1.72
C PRO A 25 0.05 -2.47 -2.70
N GLY A 26 1.27 -2.76 -2.24
CA GLY A 26 2.46 -2.81 -3.10
C GLY A 26 2.34 -3.84 -4.23
N ILE A 27 1.87 -5.05 -3.93
CA ILE A 27 1.61 -6.09 -4.94
C ILE A 27 0.47 -5.67 -5.87
N GLY A 28 -0.63 -5.16 -5.31
CA GLY A 28 -1.80 -4.70 -6.06
C GLY A 28 -1.47 -3.60 -7.06
N LEU A 29 -0.68 -2.60 -6.65
CA LEU A 29 -0.21 -1.53 -7.52
C LEU A 29 0.71 -2.06 -8.62
N GLY A 30 1.64 -2.95 -8.31
CA GLY A 30 2.52 -3.56 -9.31
C GLY A 30 1.75 -4.25 -10.42
N ILE A 31 0.72 -5.03 -10.06
CA ILE A 31 -0.16 -5.69 -11.03
C ILE A 31 -1.00 -4.67 -11.81
N LEU A 32 -1.61 -3.71 -11.12
CA LEU A 32 -2.47 -2.70 -11.71
C LEU A 32 -1.74 -1.86 -12.77
N PHE A 33 -0.58 -1.30 -12.41
CA PHE A 33 0.23 -0.51 -13.33
C PHE A 33 0.79 -1.36 -14.47
N GLY A 34 1.25 -2.58 -14.19
CA GLY A 34 1.71 -3.51 -15.24
C GLY A 34 0.61 -3.78 -16.27
N LYS A 35 -0.62 -4.07 -15.82
CA LYS A 35 -1.76 -4.31 -16.71
C LYS A 35 -2.22 -3.06 -17.44
N ALA A 36 -2.16 -1.90 -16.81
CA ALA A 36 -2.47 -0.62 -17.46
C ALA A 36 -1.47 -0.32 -18.60
N MET A 37 -0.18 -0.55 -18.38
CA MET A 37 0.84 -0.39 -19.42
C MET A 37 0.68 -1.39 -20.56
N GLU A 38 0.47 -2.68 -20.25
CA GLU A 38 0.20 -3.71 -21.28
C GLU A 38 -1.04 -3.36 -22.12
N SER A 39 -2.11 -2.90 -21.47
CA SER A 39 -3.35 -2.51 -22.16
C SER A 39 -3.15 -1.26 -23.03
N THR A 40 -2.38 -0.29 -22.54
CA THR A 40 -2.05 0.94 -23.27
C THR A 40 -1.18 0.64 -24.49
N ALA A 41 -0.19 -0.25 -24.35
CA ALA A 41 0.65 -0.68 -25.47
C ALA A 41 -0.15 -1.43 -26.55
N ARG A 42 -1.17 -2.20 -26.14
CA ARG A 42 -2.07 -2.92 -27.07
C ARG A 42 -3.07 -1.99 -27.76
N GLN A 43 -3.57 -0.98 -27.06
CA GLN A 43 -4.58 -0.05 -27.56
C GLN A 43 -4.25 1.40 -27.17
N PRO A 44 -3.32 2.06 -27.89
CA PRO A 44 -2.88 3.42 -27.57
C PRO A 44 -4.02 4.44 -27.63
N GLU A 45 -5.02 4.21 -28.48
CA GLU A 45 -6.17 5.10 -28.66
C GLU A 45 -7.08 5.14 -27.43
N MET A 46 -7.01 4.10 -26.58
CA MET A 46 -7.79 3.99 -25.34
C MET A 46 -7.02 4.48 -24.10
N SER A 47 -5.82 5.05 -24.27
CA SER A 47 -4.92 5.46 -23.16
C SER A 47 -5.62 6.31 -22.10
N GLY A 48 -6.43 7.29 -22.51
CA GLY A 48 -7.14 8.17 -21.59
C GLY A 48 -8.12 7.39 -20.69
N ARG A 49 -8.91 6.49 -21.28
CA ARG A 49 -9.85 5.64 -20.53
C ARG A 49 -9.12 4.65 -19.62
N ILE A 50 -8.02 4.07 -20.09
CA ILE A 50 -7.19 3.15 -19.31
C ILE A 50 -6.61 3.88 -18.08
N GLN A 51 -6.08 5.10 -18.25
CA GLN A 51 -5.63 5.92 -17.12
C GLN A 51 -6.75 6.21 -16.12
N THR A 52 -7.95 6.57 -16.59
CA THR A 52 -9.09 6.81 -15.68
C THR A 52 -9.39 5.57 -14.82
N ILE A 53 -9.49 4.40 -15.44
CA ILE A 53 -9.77 3.14 -14.73
C ILE A 53 -8.61 2.78 -13.79
N MET A 54 -7.37 2.99 -14.23
CA MET A 54 -6.16 2.77 -13.43
C MET A 54 -6.17 3.63 -12.17
N PHE A 55 -6.50 4.92 -12.24
CA PHE A 55 -6.56 5.79 -11.07
C PHE A 55 -7.69 5.40 -10.11
N ILE A 56 -8.84 4.95 -10.62
CA ILE A 56 -9.92 4.40 -9.79
C ILE A 56 -9.42 3.16 -9.04
N GLY A 57 -8.76 2.23 -9.75
CA GLY A 57 -8.21 1.03 -9.13
C GLY A 57 -7.08 1.34 -8.13
N LEU A 58 -6.23 2.32 -8.42
CA LEU A 58 -5.20 2.81 -7.50
C LEU A 58 -5.82 3.30 -6.20
N ALA A 59 -6.87 4.12 -6.27
CA ALA A 59 -7.57 4.59 -5.08
C ALA A 59 -8.12 3.43 -4.24
N LEU A 60 -8.68 2.40 -4.88
CA LEU A 60 -9.20 1.22 -4.18
C LEU A 60 -8.10 0.37 -3.52
N VAL A 61 -6.95 0.22 -4.18
CA VAL A 61 -5.80 -0.52 -3.64
C VAL A 61 -5.17 0.22 -2.46
N GLU A 62 -5.07 1.54 -2.53
CA GLU A 62 -4.44 2.39 -1.50
C GLU A 62 -5.27 2.55 -0.22
N VAL A 63 -6.60 2.37 -0.25
CA VAL A 63 -7.45 2.50 0.95
C VAL A 63 -6.91 1.67 2.13
N LEU A 64 -6.45 0.44 1.87
CA LEU A 64 -5.92 -0.43 2.92
C LEU A 64 -4.54 0.05 3.44
N ALA A 65 -3.69 0.56 2.56
CA ALA A 65 -2.39 1.14 2.95
C ALA A 65 -2.59 2.36 3.85
N LEU A 66 -3.48 3.26 3.45
CA LEU A 66 -3.78 4.51 4.15
C LEU A 66 -4.42 4.28 5.52
N ILE A 67 -5.28 3.27 5.65
CA ILE A 67 -5.81 2.87 6.96
C ILE A 67 -4.67 2.39 7.87
N GLY A 68 -3.73 1.58 7.34
CA GLY A 68 -2.55 1.15 8.08
C GLY A 68 -1.65 2.31 8.49
N PHE A 69 -1.46 3.29 7.61
CA PHE A 69 -0.70 4.51 7.89
C PHE A 69 -1.32 5.35 9.01
N VAL A 70 -2.63 5.57 8.93
CA VAL A 70 -3.39 6.28 9.98
C VAL A 70 -3.32 5.55 11.30
N ALA A 71 -3.44 4.21 11.31
CA ALA A 71 -3.32 3.41 12.51
C ALA A 71 -1.94 3.60 13.16
N VAL A 72 -0.86 3.62 12.39
CA VAL A 72 0.46 3.94 12.94
C VAL A 72 0.52 5.33 13.52
N ILE A 73 -0.03 6.35 12.85
CA ILE A 73 -0.06 7.71 13.42
C ILE A 73 -0.82 7.78 14.75
N MET A 74 -1.91 7.04 14.87
CA MET A 74 -2.77 7.06 16.05
C MET A 74 -2.20 6.26 17.24
N PHE A 75 -1.41 5.22 16.97
CA PHE A 75 -0.95 4.25 17.98
C PHE A 75 0.58 4.23 18.15
N HIS A 76 1.33 5.13 17.52
CA HIS A 76 2.77 5.31 17.72
C HIS A 76 3.09 6.29 18.87
#